data_AF-A0A9P6IAC5-F1
#
_entry.id   AF-A0A9P6IAC5-F1
#
_cell.length_a   1.000
_cell.length_b   1.000
_cell.length_c   1.000
_cell.angle_alpha   90.00
_cell.angle_beta   90.00
_cell.angle_gamma   90.00
#
_symmetry.space_group_name_H-M   'P 1'
#
loop_
_entity.id
_entity.type
_entity.pdbx_description
1 polymer ?
#
loop_
_entity_poly.entity_id
_entity_poly.type
_entity_poly.pdbx_seq_one_letter_code
_entity_poly.pdbx_strand_id
1 'polypeptide(L)'
;MHYIRLLRAPKLTYQKEKKNPWSLNVVLTVTTDLGDSFLAHDEPVPIKIKLGWEHPPGKCQKQKPMTLAGEKLLQWTSGMRIMKADFPAQHLKPEFNCETPLRVHIEAGSGRSAETAADIAMAGLNGEEGKIVPLWADVDVPVTWPIGSNKESPRAPTTCFRRLRLGSEPLPCIEVEEDIGESIARHVWDAGMVVVSRLWLLCNGDSGLAAGHPLAMRTLQSLLLDNKPLNILELGCGVGIFGIGLTHMIRREGGLGYGPKVDIVMTDLPEAEERVLSNLDIMARTSGSRIEPRFEDLDWDYGRDMGFGRSVEAEFWDLVVLSDCTYNVDALPALIDTWTAIHKQNNAMKERTEEVVTRVLVAMKVRHADEDRLWELIKKDGWTVAEQAAIPLPMLGGEPQEILLYLFENRRKMLPPGHVC
;
A
#
# COMPACT_ATOMS: atom_id res chain seq x y z
N MET A 1 8.65 10.39 -3.85
CA MET A 1 7.18 10.51 -3.72
C MET A 1 6.84 11.19 -2.40
N HIS A 2 5.70 11.89 -2.32
CA HIS A 2 5.19 12.49 -1.07
C HIS A 2 3.73 12.08 -0.86
N TYR A 3 3.20 12.29 0.34
CA TYR A 3 1.88 11.86 0.77
C TYR A 3 1.14 13.02 1.42
N ILE A 4 -0.11 13.23 1.01
CA ILE A 4 -1.02 14.07 1.77
C ILE A 4 -1.46 13.29 3.01
N ARG A 5 -1.21 13.81 4.20
CA ARG A 5 -1.62 13.21 5.49
C ARG A 5 -2.55 14.14 6.24
N LEU A 6 -3.60 13.57 6.83
CA LEU A 6 -4.48 14.30 7.74
C LEU A 6 -3.87 14.31 9.14
N LEU A 7 -3.85 15.48 9.78
CA LEU A 7 -3.43 15.60 11.18
C LEU A 7 -4.59 15.38 12.16
N ARG A 8 -5.82 15.32 11.64
CA ARG A 8 -7.06 14.96 12.34
C ARG A 8 -8.16 14.69 11.33
N ALA A 9 -9.23 14.03 11.78
CA ALA A 9 -10.44 13.83 11.00
C ALA A 9 -10.92 15.14 10.34
N PRO A 10 -11.27 15.13 9.04
CA PRO A 10 -11.95 16.26 8.39
C PRO A 10 -13.28 16.49 9.09
N LYS A 11 -13.59 17.74 9.44
CA LYS A 11 -14.77 18.04 10.26
C LYS A 11 -15.71 18.99 9.57
N LEU A 12 -16.99 18.64 9.53
CA LEU A 12 -18.04 19.55 9.11
C LEU A 12 -18.56 20.34 10.32
N THR A 13 -18.80 21.64 10.13
CA THR A 13 -19.34 22.53 11.18
C THR A 13 -20.56 23.27 10.66
N TYR A 14 -21.53 23.51 11.54
CA TYR A 14 -22.78 24.21 11.21
C TYR A 14 -22.83 25.59 11.87
N GLN A 15 -23.18 26.62 11.10
CA GLN A 15 -23.31 28.01 11.53
C GLN A 15 -24.58 28.60 10.92
N LYS A 16 -25.68 28.58 11.70
CA LYS A 16 -27.04 28.96 11.26
C LYS A 16 -27.14 30.35 10.63
N GLU A 17 -26.27 31.28 11.03
CA GLU A 17 -26.30 32.69 10.62
C GLU A 17 -25.63 32.96 9.27
N LYS A 18 -24.96 31.96 8.67
CA LYS A 18 -24.26 32.11 7.38
C LYS A 18 -25.13 31.68 6.21
N LYS A 19 -24.98 32.37 5.07
CA LYS A 19 -25.62 32.03 3.78
C LYS A 19 -25.38 30.57 3.38
N ASN A 20 -24.17 30.09 3.58
CA ASN A 20 -23.80 28.67 3.51
C ASN A 20 -23.51 28.22 4.93
N PRO A 21 -24.45 27.54 5.61
CA PRO A 21 -24.32 27.29 7.04
C PRO A 21 -23.32 26.16 7.35
N TRP A 22 -23.00 25.31 6.37
CA TRP A 22 -22.03 24.24 6.53
C TRP A 22 -20.62 24.68 6.07
N SER A 23 -19.60 24.41 6.88
CA SER A 23 -18.19 24.63 6.54
C SER A 23 -17.35 23.38 6.84
N LEU A 24 -16.49 22.99 5.89
CA LEU A 24 -15.52 21.92 6.08
C LEU A 24 -14.22 22.49 6.65
N ASN A 25 -13.73 21.88 7.72
CA ASN A 25 -12.42 22.11 8.28
C ASN A 25 -11.51 20.91 8.02
N VAL A 26 -10.36 21.16 7.39
CA VAL A 26 -9.34 20.15 7.12
C VAL A 26 -7.99 20.66 7.61
N VAL A 27 -7.21 19.79 8.25
CA VAL A 27 -5.84 20.07 8.65
C VAL A 27 -4.96 18.95 8.13
N LEU A 28 -4.02 19.30 7.26
CA LEU A 28 -3.18 18.33 6.57
C LEU A 28 -1.72 18.76 6.55
N THR A 29 -0.84 17.81 6.26
CA THR A 29 0.56 18.00 5.88
C THR A 29 0.85 17.27 4.58
N VAL A 30 1.97 17.60 3.93
CA VAL A 30 2.51 16.87 2.77
C VAL A 30 3.95 16.49 3.10
N THR A 31 4.20 15.19 3.26
CA THR A 31 5.49 14.66 3.74
C THR A 31 5.90 13.42 2.96
N THR A 32 7.12 12.95 3.17
CA THR A 32 7.54 11.57 2.83
C THR A 32 6.71 10.51 3.57
N ASP A 33 6.88 9.26 3.14
CA ASP A 33 6.30 8.07 3.77
C ASP A 33 6.74 7.85 5.23
N LEU A 34 7.92 8.29 5.64
CA LEU A 34 8.33 8.27 7.05
C LEU A 34 7.83 9.52 7.83
N GLY A 35 7.39 10.57 7.14
CA GLY A 35 7.10 11.86 7.77
C GLY A 35 8.36 12.64 8.19
N ASP A 36 9.55 12.18 7.81
CA ASP A 36 10.85 12.75 8.19
C ASP A 36 11.18 14.05 7.44
N SER A 37 10.52 14.31 6.31
CA SER A 37 10.67 15.56 5.56
C SER A 37 9.34 16.05 4.98
N PHE A 38 9.18 17.37 4.97
CA PHE A 38 8.03 18.04 4.35
C PHE A 38 8.32 18.33 2.88
N LEU A 39 7.27 18.40 2.07
CA LEU A 39 7.37 18.82 0.68
C LEU A 39 7.99 20.23 0.59
N ALA A 40 9.15 20.33 -0.06
CA ALA A 40 9.88 21.56 -0.27
C ALA A 40 10.18 21.74 -1.77
N HIS A 41 9.17 22.17 -2.53
CA HIS A 41 9.30 22.43 -3.97
C HIS A 41 9.46 23.93 -4.25
N ASP A 42 10.29 24.28 -5.23
CA ASP A 42 10.58 25.68 -5.58
C ASP A 42 9.34 26.43 -6.06
N GLU A 43 8.50 25.76 -6.86
CA GLU A 43 7.22 26.31 -7.30
C GLU A 43 6.07 25.92 -6.35
N PRO A 44 5.10 26.81 -6.10
CA PRO A 44 3.89 26.47 -5.37
C PRO A 44 3.16 25.28 -6.00
N VAL A 45 2.80 24.29 -5.18
CA VAL A 45 2.06 23.10 -5.60
C VAL A 45 0.57 23.29 -5.29
N PRO A 46 -0.31 23.29 -6.30
CA PRO A 46 -1.74 23.40 -6.04
C PRO A 46 -2.26 22.16 -5.29
N ILE A 47 -2.99 22.33 -4.20
CA ILE A 47 -3.66 21.28 -3.45
C ILE A 47 -5.17 21.48 -3.58
N LYS A 48 -5.85 20.55 -4.22
CA LYS A 48 -7.30 20.59 -4.44
C LYS A 48 -8.00 19.71 -3.41
N ILE A 49 -8.91 20.32 -2.64
CA ILE A 49 -9.74 19.65 -1.63
C ILE A 49 -11.18 19.64 -2.14
N LYS A 50 -11.75 18.45 -2.33
CA LYS A 50 -13.11 18.22 -2.79
C LYS A 50 -13.91 17.57 -1.66
N LEU A 51 -15.10 18.08 -1.40
CA LEU A 51 -16.08 17.52 -0.47
C LEU A 51 -17.27 17.02 -1.26
N GLY A 52 -17.78 15.83 -0.94
CA GLY A 52 -18.99 15.34 -1.60
C GLY A 52 -19.31 13.88 -1.34
N TRP A 53 -20.27 13.38 -2.10
CA TRP A 53 -20.68 11.97 -2.06
C TRP A 53 -20.06 11.24 -3.24
N GLU A 54 -19.37 10.17 -2.93
CA GLU A 54 -18.84 9.27 -3.93
C GLU A 54 -19.97 8.53 -4.65
N HIS A 55 -19.84 8.39 -5.96
CA HIS A 55 -20.68 7.47 -6.71
C HIS A 55 -20.03 6.08 -6.69
N PRO A 56 -20.83 5.01 -6.50
CA PRO A 56 -20.31 3.67 -6.69
C PRO A 56 -19.73 3.56 -8.11
N PRO A 57 -18.65 2.79 -8.31
CA PRO A 57 -18.05 2.62 -9.62
C PRO A 57 -19.10 2.05 -10.60
N GLY A 58 -19.60 2.92 -11.48
CA GLY A 58 -20.63 2.59 -12.46
C GLY A 58 -20.01 2.06 -13.76
N LYS A 59 -20.78 1.30 -14.54
CA LYS A 59 -20.37 0.75 -15.86
C LYS A 59 -20.11 1.82 -16.93
N CYS A 60 -20.36 3.10 -16.66
CA CYS A 60 -20.23 4.19 -17.65
C CYS A 60 -19.14 5.19 -17.23
N GLN A 61 -18.06 5.22 -18.01
CA GLN A 61 -16.87 6.10 -17.86
C GLN A 61 -17.15 7.61 -17.78
N LYS A 62 -18.38 8.07 -18.02
CA LYS A 62 -18.73 9.49 -18.10
C LYS A 62 -19.25 10.10 -16.79
N GLN A 63 -19.50 9.30 -15.75
CA GLN A 63 -19.93 9.84 -14.47
C GLN A 63 -18.73 10.42 -13.70
N LYS A 64 -18.88 11.65 -13.21
CA LYS A 64 -17.92 12.23 -12.26
C LYS A 64 -17.82 11.30 -11.04
N PRO A 65 -16.64 11.12 -10.44
CA PRO A 65 -16.45 10.18 -9.32
C PRO A 65 -17.20 10.60 -8.05
N MET A 66 -17.58 11.88 -7.95
CA MET A 66 -18.22 12.46 -6.78
C MET A 66 -19.22 13.55 -7.18
N THR A 67 -20.37 13.57 -6.50
CA THR A 67 -21.25 14.74 -6.45
C THR A 67 -20.71 15.73 -5.42
N LEU A 68 -20.26 16.89 -5.88
CA LEU A 68 -19.59 17.89 -5.03
C LEU A 68 -20.57 18.63 -4.12
N ALA A 69 -20.28 18.63 -2.83
CA ALA A 69 -20.86 19.51 -1.82
C ALA A 69 -20.05 20.82 -1.68
N GLY A 70 -18.77 20.81 -2.05
CA GLY A 70 -17.92 21.99 -2.10
C GLY A 70 -16.49 21.64 -2.55
N GLU A 71 -15.72 22.65 -2.94
CA GLU A 71 -14.30 22.48 -3.25
C GLU A 71 -13.50 23.71 -2.88
N LYS A 72 -12.20 23.52 -2.65
CA LYS A 72 -11.23 24.60 -2.46
C LYS A 72 -9.89 24.24 -3.07
N LEU A 73 -9.26 25.21 -3.71
CA LEU A 73 -7.89 25.14 -4.19
C LEU A 73 -7.00 25.97 -3.27
N LEU A 74 -5.94 25.35 -2.75
CA LEU A 74 -4.90 25.99 -1.95
C LEU A 74 -3.55 25.81 -2.65
N GLN A 75 -2.53 26.52 -2.19
CA GLN A 75 -1.16 26.41 -2.68
C GLN A 75 -0.27 25.97 -1.53
N TRP A 76 0.42 24.85 -1.70
CA TRP A 76 1.52 24.45 -0.83
C TRP A 76 2.79 25.14 -1.29
N THR A 77 3.52 25.78 -0.39
CA THR A 77 4.76 26.51 -0.68
C THR A 77 5.90 25.97 0.18
N SER A 78 7.13 26.07 -0.31
CA SER A 78 8.31 25.62 0.42
C SER A 78 8.36 26.23 1.83
N GLY A 79 8.75 25.41 2.82
CA GLY A 79 8.77 25.77 4.24
C GLY A 79 7.45 25.58 4.99
N MET A 80 6.34 25.26 4.30
CA MET A 80 5.11 24.86 4.95
C MET A 80 5.27 23.51 5.66
N ARG A 81 4.64 23.39 6.82
CA ARG A 81 4.53 22.13 7.58
C ARG A 81 3.10 21.67 7.79
N ILE A 82 2.18 22.63 7.73
CA ILE A 82 0.75 22.41 7.99
C ILE A 82 -0.02 23.29 7.02
N MET A 83 -1.05 22.72 6.40
CA MET A 83 -2.06 23.44 5.64
C MET A 83 -3.41 23.29 6.34
N LYS A 84 -4.05 24.43 6.61
CA LYS A 84 -5.40 24.50 7.18
C LYS A 84 -6.35 24.98 6.10
N ALA A 85 -7.39 24.19 5.83
CA ALA A 85 -8.47 24.58 4.95
C ALA A 85 -9.75 24.78 5.76
N ASP A 86 -10.39 25.92 5.56
CA ASP A 86 -11.76 26.20 6.02
C ASP A 86 -12.52 26.79 4.84
N PHE A 87 -13.61 26.14 4.44
CA PHE A 87 -14.45 26.60 3.34
C PHE A 87 -15.90 26.12 3.41
N PRO A 88 -16.84 26.95 2.92
CA PRO A 88 -18.25 26.58 2.91
C PRO A 88 -18.52 25.38 2.00
N ALA A 89 -19.36 24.46 2.46
CA ALA A 89 -19.95 23.41 1.62
C ALA A 89 -21.09 24.02 0.79
N GLN A 90 -20.72 24.73 -0.28
CA GLN A 90 -21.58 25.61 -1.08
C GLN A 90 -22.82 24.93 -1.68
N HIS A 91 -22.77 23.62 -1.89
CA HIS A 91 -23.85 22.83 -2.48
C HIS A 91 -24.56 21.93 -1.46
N LEU A 92 -24.15 21.99 -0.20
CA LEU A 92 -24.78 21.25 0.88
C LEU A 92 -25.99 22.03 1.39
N LYS A 93 -27.18 21.45 1.21
CA LYS A 93 -28.41 22.03 1.76
C LYS A 93 -28.34 22.03 3.30
N PRO A 94 -28.98 23.00 3.98
CA PRO A 94 -29.11 22.97 5.44
C PRO A 94 -29.71 21.66 5.91
N GLU A 95 -30.67 21.14 5.13
CA GLU A 95 -31.37 19.90 5.39
C GLU A 95 -30.83 18.75 4.52
N PHE A 96 -29.77 18.06 4.95
CA PHE A 96 -29.24 16.90 4.22
C PHE A 96 -29.27 15.62 5.08
N ASN A 97 -29.89 14.55 4.59
CA ASN A 97 -29.86 13.24 5.27
C ASN A 97 -28.66 12.44 4.76
N CYS A 98 -27.89 11.83 5.66
CA CYS A 98 -26.62 11.18 5.35
C CYS A 98 -26.76 9.65 5.40
N GLU A 99 -27.52 9.06 4.47
CA GLU A 99 -27.50 7.60 4.27
C GLU A 99 -26.18 7.14 3.64
N THR A 100 -25.55 8.01 2.84
CA THR A 100 -24.22 7.80 2.23
C THR A 100 -23.20 8.71 2.91
N PRO A 101 -22.05 8.20 3.37
CA PRO A 101 -21.05 9.01 4.05
C PRO A 101 -20.54 10.14 3.16
N LEU A 102 -20.38 11.32 3.75
CA LEU A 102 -19.74 12.46 3.11
C LEU A 102 -18.23 12.25 3.16
N ARG A 103 -17.55 12.41 2.03
CA ARG A 103 -16.11 12.18 1.89
C ARG A 103 -15.37 13.43 1.46
N VAL A 104 -14.12 13.53 1.91
CA VAL A 104 -13.14 14.45 1.34
C VAL A 104 -12.21 13.67 0.41
N HIS A 105 -11.89 14.25 -0.75
CA HIS A 105 -10.82 13.82 -1.63
C HIS A 105 -9.80 14.97 -1.76
N ILE A 106 -8.54 14.69 -1.46
CA ILE A 106 -7.46 15.66 -1.51
C ILE A 106 -6.40 15.16 -2.49
N GLU A 107 -6.12 15.98 -3.51
CA GLU A 107 -5.20 15.66 -4.60
C GLU A 107 -4.27 16.83 -4.88
N ALA A 108 -3.10 16.53 -5.46
CA ALA A 108 -2.23 17.54 -6.02
C ALA A 108 -2.68 17.93 -7.44
N GLY A 109 -2.65 19.22 -7.75
CA GLY A 109 -2.97 19.74 -9.08
C GLY A 109 -1.83 19.58 -10.08
N SER A 110 -2.06 20.05 -11.30
CA SER A 110 -1.04 20.15 -12.36
C SER A 110 -0.37 18.82 -12.73
N GLY A 111 -1.10 17.69 -12.65
CA GLY A 111 -0.56 16.37 -13.01
C GLY A 111 0.45 15.79 -12.02
N ARG A 112 0.51 16.35 -10.81
CA ARG A 112 1.42 15.88 -9.73
C ARG A 112 0.79 14.85 -8.79
N SER A 113 -0.49 14.52 -8.95
CA SER A 113 -1.16 13.47 -8.16
C SER A 113 -0.80 12.08 -8.69
N ALA A 114 -0.48 11.15 -7.80
CA ALA A 114 -0.29 9.73 -8.12
C ALA A 114 -1.61 8.97 -7.95
N GLU A 115 -2.46 8.94 -8.97
CA GLU A 115 -3.79 8.31 -8.89
C GLU A 115 -3.82 6.88 -9.45
N THR A 116 -2.90 6.60 -10.36
CA THR A 116 -2.80 5.34 -11.09
C THR A 116 -1.45 4.66 -10.89
N ALA A 117 -1.40 3.35 -11.11
CA ALA A 117 -0.16 2.59 -11.16
C ALA A 117 0.80 3.15 -12.24
N ALA A 118 0.28 3.66 -13.36
CA ALA A 118 1.10 4.29 -14.39
C ALA A 118 1.78 5.57 -13.88
N ASP A 119 1.06 6.46 -13.18
CA ASP A 119 1.62 7.70 -12.61
C ASP A 119 2.84 7.43 -11.72
N ILE A 120 2.83 6.31 -10.99
CA ILE A 120 3.91 5.90 -10.10
C ILE A 120 5.00 5.16 -10.87
N ALA A 121 4.62 4.15 -11.66
CA ALA A 121 5.56 3.28 -12.36
C ALA A 121 6.41 4.02 -13.41
N MET A 122 5.86 5.11 -13.95
CA MET A 122 6.48 5.95 -14.98
C MET A 122 7.14 7.20 -14.40
N ALA A 123 7.00 7.47 -13.10
CA ALA A 123 7.63 8.62 -12.48
C ALA A 123 9.15 8.57 -12.69
N GLY A 124 9.75 9.71 -13.08
CA GLY A 124 11.18 9.81 -13.35
C GLY A 124 11.57 9.51 -14.79
N LEU A 125 10.66 8.95 -15.59
CA LEU A 125 10.89 8.81 -17.04
C LEU A 125 10.84 10.19 -17.70
N ASN A 126 11.75 10.43 -18.66
CA ASN A 126 11.83 11.67 -19.43
C ASN A 126 11.94 12.95 -18.57
N GLY A 127 12.49 12.83 -17.35
CA GLY A 127 12.63 13.95 -16.42
C GLY A 127 11.34 14.32 -15.69
N GLU A 128 10.34 13.43 -15.63
CA GLU A 128 9.17 13.65 -14.78
C GLU A 128 9.55 13.76 -13.30
N GLU A 129 9.00 14.77 -12.63
CA GLU A 129 9.19 15.02 -11.21
C GLU A 129 8.47 13.98 -10.33
N GLY A 130 8.79 14.00 -9.03
CA GLY A 130 8.08 13.21 -8.03
C GLY A 130 6.58 13.52 -7.97
N LYS A 131 5.78 12.51 -7.66
CA LYS A 131 4.33 12.63 -7.46
C LYS A 131 3.95 12.73 -5.98
N ILE A 132 2.71 13.16 -5.73
CA ILE A 132 2.07 13.25 -4.43
C ILE A 132 0.88 12.28 -4.40
N VAL A 133 0.87 11.35 -3.44
CA VAL A 133 -0.20 10.38 -3.26
C VAL A 133 -1.46 11.08 -2.70
N PRO A 134 -2.60 10.97 -3.40
CA PRO A 134 -3.86 11.58 -2.97
C PRO A 134 -4.45 10.83 -1.77
N LEU A 135 -5.44 11.45 -1.14
CA LEU A 135 -6.08 10.92 0.05
C LEU A 135 -7.59 11.05 -0.02
N TRP A 136 -8.29 10.01 0.42
CA TRP A 136 -9.72 10.04 0.70
C TRP A 136 -9.96 9.87 2.20
N ALA A 137 -10.99 10.51 2.76
CA ALA A 137 -11.39 10.26 4.15
C ALA A 137 -12.88 10.54 4.35
N ASP A 138 -13.50 9.81 5.27
CA ASP A 138 -14.84 10.12 5.74
C ASP A 138 -14.80 11.40 6.61
N VAL A 139 -15.88 12.17 6.56
CA VAL A 139 -15.99 13.45 7.26
C VAL A 139 -16.73 13.27 8.59
N ASP A 140 -16.18 13.81 9.67
CA ASP A 140 -16.87 13.96 10.96
C ASP A 140 -18.03 14.94 10.81
N VAL A 141 -19.26 14.43 10.81
CA VAL A 141 -20.50 15.21 10.69
C VAL A 141 -21.14 15.39 12.09
N PRO A 142 -21.54 16.61 12.48
CA PRO A 142 -22.16 16.86 13.77
C PRO A 142 -23.42 16.01 14.03
N VAL A 143 -23.42 15.40 15.21
CA VAL A 143 -24.37 14.38 15.73
C VAL A 143 -25.80 14.89 15.89
N THR A 144 -25.96 16.20 16.07
CA THR A 144 -27.26 16.85 16.22
C THR A 144 -27.98 16.99 14.89
N TRP A 145 -27.57 16.27 13.84
CA TRP A 145 -28.13 16.35 12.51
C TRP A 145 -28.58 14.97 11.97
N PRO A 146 -29.87 14.78 11.63
CA PRO A 146 -30.95 15.76 11.72
C PRO A 146 -31.30 16.14 13.17
N ILE A 147 -31.68 17.41 13.37
CA ILE A 147 -32.05 17.98 14.68
C ILE A 147 -33.11 17.09 15.35
N GLY A 148 -32.76 16.49 16.49
CA GLY A 148 -33.67 15.68 17.31
C GLY A 148 -33.36 14.19 17.40
N SER A 149 -32.30 13.68 16.76
CA SER A 149 -31.87 12.28 16.98
C SER A 149 -31.13 12.13 18.32
N ASN A 150 -31.70 11.39 19.28
CA ASN A 150 -31.06 10.95 20.53
C ASN A 150 -29.94 9.89 20.31
N LYS A 151 -29.24 9.93 19.18
CA LYS A 151 -28.16 8.98 18.89
C LYS A 151 -26.88 9.44 19.58
N GLU A 152 -26.16 8.49 20.18
CA GLU A 152 -24.79 8.74 20.64
C GLU A 152 -23.94 9.30 19.50
N SER A 153 -22.98 10.15 19.86
CA SER A 153 -22.05 10.72 18.90
C SER A 153 -21.28 9.61 18.19
N PRO A 154 -21.37 9.43 16.85
CA PRO A 154 -20.38 8.66 16.15
C PRO A 154 -19.00 9.20 16.52
N ARG A 155 -18.07 8.31 16.87
CA ARG A 155 -16.67 8.72 17.06
C ARG A 155 -16.18 9.32 15.75
N ALA A 156 -15.38 10.38 15.85
CA ALA A 156 -14.75 10.97 14.68
C ALA A 156 -13.98 9.87 13.91
N PRO A 157 -14.02 9.87 12.56
CA PRO A 157 -13.27 8.92 11.78
C PRO A 157 -11.80 8.93 12.18
N THR A 158 -11.24 7.75 12.44
CA THR A 158 -9.83 7.58 12.79
C THR A 158 -9.01 7.12 11.59
N THR A 159 -9.63 7.04 10.41
CA THR A 159 -9.09 6.34 9.24
C THR A 159 -9.24 7.15 7.98
N CYS A 160 -8.41 6.84 6.99
CA CYS A 160 -8.43 7.42 5.67
C CYS A 160 -8.00 6.38 4.63
N PHE A 161 -8.20 6.64 3.34
CA PHE A 161 -8.01 5.66 2.28
C PHE A 161 -7.01 6.15 1.24
N ARG A 162 -6.17 5.22 0.79
CA ARG A 162 -5.37 5.33 -0.44
C ARG A 162 -6.01 4.50 -1.52
N ARG A 163 -6.04 5.08 -2.73
CA ARG A 163 -6.56 4.42 -3.91
C ARG A 163 -5.53 4.44 -5.02
N LEU A 164 -5.24 3.27 -5.54
CA LEU A 164 -4.36 3.08 -6.67
C LEU A 164 -5.15 2.41 -7.80
N ARG A 165 -5.52 3.19 -8.81
CA ARG A 165 -6.13 2.62 -10.01
C ARG A 165 -5.09 1.88 -10.79
N LEU A 166 -5.36 0.62 -11.13
CA LEU A 166 -4.38 -0.15 -11.88
C LEU A 166 -4.38 0.29 -13.34
N GLY A 167 -5.54 0.50 -13.98
CA GLY A 167 -5.62 0.97 -15.37
C GLY A 167 -6.19 2.37 -15.55
N SER A 168 -6.46 2.73 -16.81
CA SER A 168 -7.23 3.94 -17.16
C SER A 168 -8.71 3.83 -16.78
N GLU A 169 -9.21 2.59 -16.68
CA GLU A 169 -10.56 2.32 -16.21
C GLU A 169 -10.69 2.50 -14.69
N PRO A 170 -11.89 2.82 -14.19
CA PRO A 170 -12.12 2.98 -12.74
C PRO A 170 -11.80 1.73 -11.92
N LEU A 171 -11.87 0.54 -12.52
CA LEU A 171 -11.55 -0.74 -11.92
C LEU A 171 -10.66 -1.55 -12.86
N PRO A 172 -9.77 -2.41 -12.34
CA PRO A 172 -9.53 -2.67 -10.93
C PRO A 172 -8.79 -1.52 -10.22
N CYS A 173 -9.17 -1.28 -8.96
CA CYS A 173 -8.53 -0.29 -8.08
C CYS A 173 -8.16 -1.01 -6.79
N ILE A 174 -6.95 -0.77 -6.30
CA ILE A 174 -6.55 -1.16 -4.94
C ILE A 174 -6.99 -0.03 -4.01
N GLU A 175 -7.77 -0.37 -3.01
CA GLU A 175 -8.17 0.54 -1.94
C GLU A 175 -7.66 -0.03 -0.62
N VAL A 176 -6.88 0.77 0.11
CA VAL A 176 -6.38 0.43 1.44
C VAL A 176 -6.68 1.56 2.41
N GLU A 177 -7.24 1.21 3.55
CA GLU A 177 -7.43 2.05 4.71
C GLU A 177 -6.11 2.11 5.53
N GLU A 178 -5.79 3.31 6.00
CA GLU A 178 -4.71 3.63 6.94
C GLU A 178 -5.24 4.53 8.06
N ASP A 179 -4.55 4.55 9.19
CA ASP A 179 -4.96 5.40 10.32
C ASP A 179 -4.66 6.88 10.04
N ILE A 180 -5.45 7.77 10.62
CA ILE A 180 -5.17 9.21 10.64
C ILE A 180 -4.24 9.50 11.81
N GLY A 181 -3.07 10.06 11.51
CA GLY A 181 -2.08 10.46 12.52
C GLY A 181 -0.72 9.86 12.23
N GLU A 182 0.01 9.57 13.31
CA GLU A 182 1.36 9.00 13.27
C GLU A 182 1.29 7.53 13.73
N SER A 183 1.29 6.60 12.80
CA SER A 183 1.57 5.17 13.04
C SER A 183 2.64 4.71 12.04
N ILE A 184 3.36 3.64 12.35
CA ILE A 184 4.38 3.06 11.44
C ILE A 184 3.76 1.90 10.66
N ALA A 185 3.15 0.95 11.36
CA ALA A 185 2.56 -0.25 10.77
C ALA A 185 1.24 0.02 10.02
N ARG A 186 0.54 1.10 10.36
CA ARG A 186 -0.83 1.37 9.87
C ARG A 186 -0.89 2.39 8.74
N HIS A 187 0.18 2.49 7.95
CA HIS A 187 0.28 3.39 6.79
C HIS A 187 0.90 2.70 5.58
N VAL A 188 0.69 3.33 4.42
CA VAL A 188 1.30 2.88 3.16
C VAL A 188 2.71 3.44 2.99
N TRP A 189 3.64 2.57 2.56
CA TRP A 189 5.05 2.89 2.32
C TRP A 189 5.40 2.97 0.83
N ASP A 190 6.50 3.67 0.51
CA ASP A 190 6.94 3.88 -0.88
C ASP A 190 7.20 2.53 -1.60
N ALA A 191 7.95 1.61 -0.98
CA ALA A 191 8.39 0.38 -1.66
C ALA A 191 7.20 -0.48 -2.10
N GLY A 192 6.21 -0.69 -1.22
CA GLY A 192 5.03 -1.51 -1.53
C GLY A 192 4.23 -0.93 -2.70
N MET A 193 3.95 0.38 -2.69
CA MET A 193 3.23 1.05 -3.79
C MET A 193 4.00 1.01 -5.11
N VAL A 194 5.30 1.28 -5.06
CA VAL A 194 6.15 1.30 -6.25
C VAL A 194 6.24 -0.10 -6.86
N VAL A 195 6.52 -1.14 -6.06
CA VAL A 195 6.63 -2.51 -6.57
C VAL A 195 5.32 -2.97 -7.20
N VAL A 196 4.18 -2.75 -6.54
CA VAL A 196 2.87 -3.10 -7.09
C VAL A 196 2.60 -2.37 -8.41
N SER A 197 2.91 -1.08 -8.48
CA SER A 197 2.73 -0.28 -9.70
C SER A 197 3.60 -0.77 -10.85
N ARG A 198 4.84 -1.16 -10.53
CA ARG A 198 5.83 -1.64 -11.48
C ARG A 198 5.53 -3.04 -11.99
N LEU A 199 5.11 -3.94 -11.11
CA LEU A 199 4.65 -5.25 -11.51
C LEU A 199 3.35 -5.16 -12.32
N TRP A 200 2.43 -4.24 -11.98
CA TRP A 200 1.26 -3.98 -12.81
C TRP A 200 1.65 -3.57 -14.24
N LEU A 201 2.61 -2.65 -14.40
CA LEU A 201 3.09 -2.22 -15.71
C LEU A 201 3.65 -3.39 -16.53
N LEU A 202 4.33 -4.35 -15.89
CA LEU A 202 4.85 -5.54 -16.57
C LEU A 202 3.73 -6.51 -16.98
N CYS A 203 2.73 -6.69 -16.14
CA CYS A 203 1.65 -7.65 -16.38
C CYS A 203 0.60 -7.14 -17.36
N ASN A 204 0.29 -5.85 -17.33
CA ASN A 204 -0.90 -5.26 -17.95
C ASN A 204 -0.64 -3.92 -18.67
N GLY A 205 0.57 -3.37 -18.58
CA GLY A 205 0.93 -2.15 -19.29
C GLY A 205 0.97 -2.36 -20.80
N ASP A 206 0.87 -1.27 -21.56
CA ASP A 206 1.19 -1.32 -22.99
C ASP A 206 2.63 -1.84 -23.14
N SER A 207 2.81 -2.83 -24.01
CA SER A 207 4.12 -3.36 -24.40
C SER A 207 5.15 -2.27 -24.72
N GLY A 208 4.73 -1.14 -25.30
CA GLY A 208 5.61 0.01 -25.54
C GLY A 208 5.98 0.79 -24.28
N LEU A 209 5.04 0.94 -23.33
CA LEU A 209 5.28 1.61 -22.04
C LEU A 209 6.20 0.76 -21.15
N ALA A 210 5.95 -0.55 -21.07
CA ALA A 210 6.78 -1.48 -20.31
C ALA A 210 8.22 -1.58 -20.87
N ALA A 211 8.39 -1.49 -22.19
CA ALA A 211 9.71 -1.48 -22.83
C ALA A 211 10.56 -0.26 -22.46
N GLY A 212 9.93 0.88 -22.16
CA GLY A 212 10.63 2.10 -21.71
C GLY A 212 11.20 1.99 -20.29
N HIS A 213 10.78 0.99 -19.52
CA HIS A 213 11.24 0.82 -18.15
C HIS A 213 11.24 -0.67 -17.76
N PRO A 214 12.14 -1.49 -18.32
CA PRO A 214 12.18 -2.92 -18.05
C PRO A 214 12.56 -3.19 -16.59
N LEU A 215 11.85 -4.12 -15.94
CA LEU A 215 12.33 -4.73 -14.69
C LEU A 215 13.12 -5.97 -15.08
N ALA A 216 14.44 -5.95 -14.95
CA ALA A 216 15.31 -7.06 -15.38
C ALA A 216 15.32 -8.25 -14.40
N MET A 217 14.12 -8.69 -13.96
CA MET A 217 13.92 -9.76 -12.99
C MET A 217 13.08 -10.89 -13.61
N ARG A 218 13.71 -11.69 -14.48
CA ARG A 218 13.04 -12.71 -15.31
C ARG A 218 12.52 -13.88 -14.47
N THR A 219 13.25 -14.25 -13.43
CA THR A 219 12.88 -15.31 -12.49
C THR A 219 11.65 -14.88 -11.70
N LEU A 220 11.65 -13.65 -11.18
CA LEU A 220 10.47 -13.09 -10.52
C LEU A 220 9.25 -13.06 -11.45
N GLN A 221 9.44 -12.58 -12.68
CA GLN A 221 8.37 -12.55 -13.68
C GLN A 221 7.82 -13.94 -13.96
N SER A 222 8.68 -14.95 -14.18
CA SER A 222 8.24 -16.32 -14.41
C SER A 222 7.48 -16.89 -13.20
N LEU A 223 7.91 -16.62 -11.97
CA LEU A 223 7.19 -17.06 -10.77
C LEU A 223 5.77 -16.49 -10.70
N LEU A 224 5.60 -15.20 -10.99
CA LEU A 224 4.31 -14.51 -10.88
C LEU A 224 3.39 -14.73 -12.08
N LEU A 225 3.95 -14.99 -13.28
CA LEU A 225 3.21 -15.02 -14.55
C LEU A 225 3.02 -16.42 -15.13
N ASP A 226 3.76 -17.43 -14.66
CA ASP A 226 3.56 -18.81 -15.05
C ASP A 226 2.18 -19.30 -14.57
N ASN A 227 1.57 -20.25 -15.30
CA ASN A 227 0.29 -20.85 -14.92
C ASN A 227 0.46 -22.01 -13.92
N LYS A 228 1.34 -21.85 -12.92
CA LYS A 228 1.66 -22.87 -11.91
C LYS A 228 1.08 -22.46 -10.56
N PRO A 229 0.73 -23.42 -9.68
CA PRO A 229 0.40 -23.10 -8.30
C PRO A 229 1.52 -22.28 -7.65
N LEU A 230 1.13 -21.31 -6.82
CA LEU A 230 2.08 -20.39 -6.21
C LEU A 230 1.61 -20.03 -4.79
N ASN A 231 2.47 -20.31 -3.82
CA ASN A 231 2.24 -19.95 -2.42
C ASN A 231 3.15 -18.77 -2.05
N ILE A 232 2.54 -17.64 -1.65
CA ILE A 232 3.21 -16.40 -1.29
C ILE A 232 3.02 -16.10 0.19
N LEU A 233 4.13 -15.85 0.90
CA LEU A 233 4.13 -15.39 2.28
C LEU A 233 4.65 -13.96 2.36
N GLU A 234 3.88 -13.02 2.90
CA GLU A 234 4.32 -11.66 3.15
C GLU A 234 4.72 -11.48 4.62
N LEU A 235 5.94 -10.99 4.86
CA LEU A 235 6.46 -10.66 6.19
C LEU A 235 6.39 -9.14 6.40
N GLY A 236 5.74 -8.70 7.47
CA GLY A 236 5.60 -7.27 7.78
C GLY A 236 4.66 -6.56 6.80
N CYS A 237 3.43 -7.04 6.66
CA CYS A 237 2.49 -6.55 5.64
C CYS A 237 1.92 -5.15 5.92
N GLY A 238 1.97 -4.66 7.16
CA GLY A 238 1.35 -3.42 7.60
C GLY A 238 -0.13 -3.36 7.23
N VAL A 239 -0.51 -2.41 6.36
CA VAL A 239 -1.89 -2.28 5.86
C VAL A 239 -2.23 -3.25 4.70
N GLY A 240 -1.27 -4.06 4.25
CA GLY A 240 -1.46 -5.11 3.23
C GLY A 240 -1.36 -4.65 1.78
N ILE A 241 -0.78 -3.47 1.50
CA ILE A 241 -0.72 -2.91 0.14
C ILE A 241 -0.06 -3.85 -0.88
N PHE A 242 0.99 -4.56 -0.47
CA PHE A 242 1.74 -5.43 -1.37
C PHE A 242 0.99 -6.74 -1.63
N GLY A 243 0.57 -7.49 -0.61
CA GLY A 243 -0.22 -8.71 -0.78
C GLY A 243 -1.57 -8.50 -1.49
N ILE A 244 -2.27 -7.41 -1.17
CA ILE A 244 -3.49 -7.02 -1.91
C ILE A 244 -3.14 -6.67 -3.36
N GLY A 245 -2.05 -5.92 -3.59
CA GLY A 245 -1.61 -5.59 -4.94
C GLY A 245 -1.28 -6.83 -5.79
N LEU A 246 -0.55 -7.79 -5.22
CA LEU A 246 -0.26 -9.09 -5.85
C LEU A 246 -1.55 -9.84 -6.19
N THR A 247 -2.53 -9.83 -5.28
CA THR A 247 -3.85 -10.43 -5.51
C THR A 247 -4.53 -9.86 -6.74
N HIS A 248 -4.48 -8.53 -6.95
CA HIS A 248 -5.08 -7.91 -8.12
C HIS A 248 -4.32 -8.20 -9.42
N MET A 249 -2.99 -8.30 -9.36
CA MET A 249 -2.15 -8.47 -10.54
C MET A 249 -2.09 -9.90 -11.07
N ILE A 250 -2.10 -10.90 -10.18
CA ILE A 250 -2.03 -12.33 -10.56
C ILE A 250 -3.35 -12.80 -11.20
N ARG A 251 -4.39 -11.96 -11.20
CA ARG A 251 -5.66 -12.18 -11.91
C ARG A 251 -5.42 -12.26 -13.42
N ARG A 252 -5.24 -13.47 -13.94
CA ARG A 252 -5.27 -13.69 -15.39
C ARG A 252 -6.71 -13.59 -15.88
N GLU A 253 -6.99 -12.62 -16.74
CA GLU A 253 -8.21 -12.56 -17.54
C GLU A 253 -8.18 -13.68 -18.59
N GLY A 254 -8.52 -14.90 -18.17
CA GLY A 254 -8.82 -16.03 -19.04
C GLY A 254 -10.19 -16.58 -18.66
N GLY A 255 -11.21 -16.18 -19.42
CA GLY A 255 -12.65 -16.38 -19.15
C GLY A 255 -13.18 -17.81 -19.08
N LEU A 256 -12.40 -18.78 -18.60
CA LEU A 256 -12.81 -20.17 -18.42
C LEU A 256 -12.37 -20.76 -17.08
N GLY A 257 -12.12 -19.95 -16.05
CA GLY A 257 -12.05 -20.46 -14.67
C GLY A 257 -10.92 -21.44 -14.32
N TYR A 258 -9.88 -21.58 -15.15
CA TYR A 258 -8.71 -22.44 -14.95
C TYR A 258 -7.41 -21.65 -14.66
N GLY A 259 -7.49 -20.63 -13.80
CA GLY A 259 -6.28 -19.97 -13.28
C GLY A 259 -5.50 -20.88 -12.31
N PRO A 260 -4.21 -20.60 -12.04
CA PRO A 260 -3.46 -21.39 -11.08
C PRO A 260 -4.00 -21.18 -9.66
N LYS A 261 -3.86 -22.20 -8.80
CA LYS A 261 -4.13 -22.05 -7.37
C LYS A 261 -3.06 -21.15 -6.77
N VAL A 262 -3.47 -20.01 -6.20
CA VAL A 262 -2.55 -19.08 -5.55
C VAL A 262 -3.01 -18.89 -4.12
N ASP A 263 -2.13 -19.17 -3.17
CA ASP A 263 -2.36 -18.93 -1.75
C ASP A 263 -1.45 -17.78 -1.31
N ILE A 264 -2.04 -16.79 -0.63
CA ILE A 264 -1.32 -15.66 -0.05
C ILE A 264 -1.61 -15.63 1.43
N VAL A 265 -0.57 -15.67 2.26
CA VAL A 265 -0.66 -15.40 3.69
C VAL A 265 0.17 -14.15 3.97
N MET A 266 -0.47 -13.17 4.60
CA MET A 266 0.16 -11.94 5.03
C MET A 266 0.36 -11.99 6.54
N THR A 267 1.51 -11.53 7.01
CA THR A 267 1.86 -11.61 8.42
C THR A 267 2.43 -10.30 8.92
N ASP A 268 2.13 -9.99 10.17
CA ASP A 268 2.65 -8.82 10.89
C ASP A 268 2.44 -9.03 12.40
N LEU A 269 2.82 -8.04 13.21
CA LEU A 269 2.47 -7.97 14.61
C LEU A 269 0.97 -7.70 14.81
N PRO A 270 0.40 -8.04 15.99
CA PRO A 270 -1.01 -7.80 16.29
C PRO A 270 -1.46 -6.33 16.16
N GLU A 271 -0.53 -5.37 16.18
CA GLU A 271 -0.84 -3.95 15.95
C GLU A 271 -1.46 -3.70 14.56
N ALA A 272 -1.06 -4.47 13.54
CA ALA A 272 -1.52 -4.28 12.17
C ALA A 272 -2.83 -5.02 11.86
N GLU A 273 -3.19 -6.05 12.64
CA GLU A 273 -4.30 -6.99 12.40
C GLU A 273 -5.60 -6.27 12.02
N GLU A 274 -6.02 -5.30 12.84
CA GLU A 274 -7.27 -4.57 12.64
C GLU A 274 -7.34 -3.92 11.24
N ARG A 275 -6.22 -3.34 10.77
CA ARG A 275 -6.16 -2.60 9.51
C ARG A 275 -6.10 -3.53 8.31
N VAL A 276 -5.25 -4.54 8.37
CA VAL A 276 -5.11 -5.50 7.28
C VAL A 276 -6.39 -6.32 7.09
N LEU A 277 -7.07 -6.73 8.17
CA LEU A 277 -8.36 -7.42 8.08
C LEU A 277 -9.45 -6.51 7.48
N SER A 278 -9.50 -5.23 7.87
CA SER A 278 -10.40 -4.22 7.26
C SER A 278 -10.15 -4.11 5.75
N ASN A 279 -8.88 -4.07 5.33
CA ASN A 279 -8.49 -3.96 3.93
C ASN A 279 -8.78 -5.23 3.12
N LEU A 280 -8.63 -6.41 3.72
CA LEU A 280 -9.05 -7.67 3.10
C LEU A 280 -10.56 -7.72 2.87
N ASP A 281 -11.36 -7.22 3.81
CA ASP A 281 -12.80 -7.12 3.67
C ASP A 281 -13.23 -6.09 2.60
N ILE A 282 -12.54 -4.93 2.52
CA ILE A 282 -12.69 -3.99 1.40
C ILE A 282 -12.37 -4.67 0.06
N MET A 283 -11.24 -5.38 -0.03
CA MET A 283 -10.82 -6.09 -1.23
C MET A 283 -11.82 -7.19 -1.61
N ALA A 284 -12.34 -7.96 -0.66
CA ALA A 284 -13.33 -9.02 -0.91
C ALA A 284 -14.65 -8.47 -1.47
N ARG A 285 -15.07 -7.28 -1.02
CA ARG A 285 -16.27 -6.61 -1.54
C ARG A 285 -16.10 -5.96 -2.90
N THR A 286 -14.90 -5.43 -3.18
CA THR A 286 -14.63 -4.61 -4.37
C THR A 286 -13.99 -5.41 -5.50
N SER A 287 -13.29 -6.48 -5.16
CA SER A 287 -12.60 -7.35 -6.11
C SER A 287 -13.44 -8.60 -6.37
N GLY A 288 -13.65 -8.95 -7.63
CA GLY A 288 -14.13 -10.30 -7.99
C GLY A 288 -13.01 -11.35 -7.97
N SER A 289 -11.99 -11.18 -7.11
CA SER A 289 -10.81 -12.05 -7.11
C SER A 289 -11.19 -13.44 -6.59
N ARG A 290 -10.54 -14.48 -7.11
CA ARG A 290 -10.65 -15.83 -6.54
C ARG A 290 -9.57 -16.10 -5.49
N ILE A 291 -8.55 -15.25 -5.44
CA ILE A 291 -7.49 -15.33 -4.46
C ILE A 291 -8.01 -14.56 -3.24
N GLU A 292 -8.11 -15.26 -2.12
CA GLU A 292 -8.50 -14.72 -0.82
C GLU A 292 -7.27 -14.80 0.09
N PRO A 293 -6.47 -13.73 0.19
CA PRO A 293 -5.36 -13.68 1.11
C PRO A 293 -5.85 -13.81 2.54
N ARG A 294 -5.03 -14.44 3.37
CA ARG A 294 -5.30 -14.63 4.80
C ARG A 294 -4.28 -13.83 5.60
N PHE A 295 -4.67 -13.44 6.81
CA PHE A 295 -3.78 -12.82 7.77
C PHE A 295 -3.45 -13.81 8.90
N GLU A 296 -2.21 -13.79 9.37
CA GLU A 296 -1.77 -14.52 10.56
C GLU A 296 -0.71 -13.69 11.30
N ASP A 297 -0.85 -13.58 12.62
CA ASP A 297 0.13 -12.90 13.46
C ASP A 297 1.49 -13.61 13.38
N LEU A 298 2.55 -12.84 13.15
CA LEU A 298 3.92 -13.33 13.20
C LEU A 298 4.86 -12.25 13.71
N ASP A 299 5.31 -12.41 14.94
CA ASP A 299 6.50 -11.73 15.45
C ASP A 299 7.75 -12.47 14.95
N TRP A 300 8.71 -11.75 14.38
CA TRP A 300 9.94 -12.36 13.88
C TRP A 300 10.82 -12.94 15.01
N ASP A 301 10.75 -12.40 16.22
CA ASP A 301 11.45 -13.01 17.37
C ASP A 301 10.84 -14.38 17.73
N TYR A 302 9.53 -14.57 17.51
CA TYR A 302 8.90 -15.87 17.65
C TYR A 302 9.16 -16.77 16.43
N GLY A 303 9.03 -16.23 15.22
CA GLY A 303 9.20 -16.99 13.97
C GLY A 303 10.58 -17.60 13.79
N ARG A 304 11.63 -16.99 14.36
CA ARG A 304 12.98 -17.56 14.29
C ARG A 304 13.21 -18.79 15.18
N ASP A 305 12.51 -18.90 16.32
CA ASP A 305 12.85 -19.84 17.40
C ASP A 305 11.70 -20.78 17.81
N MET A 306 10.45 -20.31 17.77
CA MET A 306 9.31 -20.93 18.44
C MET A 306 8.31 -21.62 17.48
N GLY A 307 8.54 -21.49 16.17
CA GLY A 307 7.67 -22.05 15.13
C GLY A 307 6.74 -21.02 14.53
N PHE A 308 5.79 -21.47 13.72
CA PHE A 308 4.88 -20.59 13.01
C PHE A 308 3.42 -20.88 13.36
N GLY A 309 2.53 -19.97 13.01
CA GLY A 309 1.10 -20.22 13.11
C GLY A 309 0.64 -21.26 12.08
N ARG A 310 -0.60 -21.73 12.25
CA ARG A 310 -1.15 -22.85 11.47
C ARG A 310 -1.13 -22.57 9.96
N SER A 311 -1.36 -21.33 9.55
CA SER A 311 -1.44 -20.96 8.14
C SER A 311 -0.06 -20.97 7.51
N VAL A 312 0.95 -20.45 8.20
CA VAL A 312 2.34 -20.46 7.75
C VAL A 312 2.90 -21.89 7.77
N GLU A 313 2.58 -22.71 8.77
CA GLU A 313 3.06 -24.11 8.87
C GLU A 313 2.40 -25.06 7.86
N ALA A 314 1.22 -24.73 7.32
CA ALA A 314 0.46 -25.64 6.48
C ALA A 314 0.97 -25.75 5.03
N GLU A 315 1.78 -24.79 4.58
CA GLU A 315 2.11 -24.61 3.18
C GLU A 315 3.62 -24.62 2.92
N PHE A 316 4.00 -25.11 1.74
CA PHE A 316 5.31 -24.87 1.16
C PHE A 316 5.31 -23.47 0.54
N TRP A 317 6.28 -22.62 0.86
CA TRP A 317 6.32 -21.23 0.38
C TRP A 317 7.27 -21.05 -0.81
N ASP A 318 6.72 -20.80 -2.00
CA ASP A 318 7.51 -20.60 -3.22
C ASP A 318 8.22 -19.24 -3.23
N LEU A 319 7.54 -18.22 -2.66
CA LEU A 319 8.00 -16.86 -2.62
C LEU A 319 7.63 -16.22 -1.27
N VAL A 320 8.63 -15.75 -0.55
CA VAL A 320 8.44 -14.82 0.57
C VAL A 320 8.61 -13.40 0.03
N VAL A 321 7.77 -12.46 0.44
CA VAL A 321 7.84 -11.05 0.03
C VAL A 321 7.87 -10.13 1.25
N LEU A 322 8.57 -9.00 1.13
CA LEU A 322 8.53 -7.92 2.11
C LEU A 322 8.81 -6.58 1.44
N SER A 323 8.21 -5.50 1.97
CA SER A 323 8.41 -4.14 1.47
C SER A 323 8.67 -3.16 2.61
N ASP A 324 9.80 -2.45 2.56
CA ASP A 324 10.24 -1.48 3.57
C ASP A 324 10.31 -2.03 5.02
N CYS A 325 10.73 -3.29 5.18
CA CYS A 325 10.90 -3.94 6.49
C CYS A 325 12.34 -3.86 7.05
N THR A 326 13.25 -3.13 6.41
CA THR A 326 14.69 -3.11 6.75
C THR A 326 15.14 -1.87 7.53
N TYR A 327 14.25 -0.89 7.74
CA TYR A 327 14.58 0.39 8.37
C TYR A 327 15.01 0.27 9.85
N ASN A 328 14.62 -0.81 10.53
CA ASN A 328 15.04 -1.08 11.90
C ASN A 328 16.14 -2.14 11.90
N VAL A 329 17.39 -1.70 11.96
CA VAL A 329 18.57 -2.58 11.88
C VAL A 329 18.64 -3.57 13.04
N ASP A 330 18.07 -3.23 14.21
CA ASP A 330 18.00 -4.14 15.36
C ASP A 330 17.06 -5.32 15.13
N ALA A 331 16.06 -5.18 14.24
CA ALA A 331 15.13 -6.24 13.88
C ALA A 331 15.67 -7.17 12.78
N LEU A 332 16.73 -6.77 12.06
CA LEU A 332 17.26 -7.56 10.94
C LEU A 332 17.67 -8.98 11.35
N PRO A 333 18.36 -9.25 12.47
CA PRO A 333 18.68 -10.62 12.85
C PRO A 333 17.42 -11.51 12.97
N ALA A 334 16.37 -11.02 13.63
CA ALA A 334 15.12 -11.76 13.79
C ALA A 334 14.40 -11.98 12.44
N LEU A 335 14.37 -10.97 11.57
CA LEU A 335 13.78 -11.05 10.24
C LEU A 335 14.48 -12.13 9.37
N ILE A 336 15.81 -12.10 9.33
CA ILE A 336 16.61 -13.05 8.53
C ILE A 336 16.50 -14.46 9.12
N ASP A 337 16.59 -14.61 10.44
CA ASP A 337 16.46 -15.92 11.07
C ASP A 337 15.05 -16.51 10.82
N THR A 338 13.99 -15.67 10.82
CA THR A 338 12.60 -16.05 10.49
C THR A 338 12.48 -16.55 9.05
N TRP A 339 12.98 -15.81 8.07
CA TRP A 339 12.92 -16.28 6.67
C TRP A 339 13.78 -17.53 6.45
N THR A 340 14.81 -17.74 7.27
CA THR A 340 15.68 -18.93 7.21
C THR A 340 14.95 -20.12 7.83
N ALA A 341 14.16 -19.90 8.88
CA ALA A 341 13.26 -20.89 9.44
C ALA A 341 12.18 -21.32 8.44
N ILE A 342 11.63 -20.41 7.62
CA ILE A 342 10.72 -20.74 6.52
C ILE A 342 11.42 -21.66 5.50
N HIS A 343 12.68 -21.38 5.13
CA HIS A 343 13.42 -22.28 4.25
C HIS A 343 13.67 -23.68 4.86
N LYS A 344 13.92 -23.76 6.17
CA LYS A 344 14.04 -25.04 6.88
C LYS A 344 12.72 -25.82 6.86
N GLN A 345 11.58 -25.14 7.03
CA GLN A 345 10.25 -25.74 6.91
C GLN A 345 10.00 -26.30 5.50
N ASN A 346 10.25 -25.51 4.46
CA ASN A 346 10.13 -25.98 3.07
C ASN A 346 10.97 -27.23 2.80
N ASN A 347 12.17 -27.30 3.36
CA ASN A 347 13.05 -28.45 3.27
C ASN A 347 12.51 -29.71 3.97
N ALA A 348 11.81 -29.53 5.08
CA ALA A 348 11.18 -30.62 5.85
C ALA A 348 9.90 -31.16 5.19
N MET A 349 9.20 -30.33 4.42
CA MET A 349 7.97 -30.72 3.70
C MET A 349 8.23 -31.55 2.43
N LYS A 350 9.46 -31.57 1.93
CA LYS A 350 9.83 -32.28 0.70
C LYS A 350 10.63 -33.54 0.98
N GLU A 351 10.47 -34.53 0.10
CA GLU A 351 11.28 -35.76 0.17
C GLU A 351 12.78 -35.45 0.11
N ARG A 352 13.58 -36.36 0.68
CA ARG A 352 15.03 -36.17 0.86
C ARG A 352 15.81 -35.94 -0.44
N THR A 353 15.28 -36.40 -1.56
CA THR A 353 15.93 -36.36 -2.88
C THR A 353 15.56 -35.13 -3.70
N GLU A 354 14.57 -34.33 -3.28
CA GLU A 354 14.16 -33.13 -4.01
C GLU A 354 15.00 -31.91 -3.60
N GLU A 355 15.49 -31.17 -4.60
CA GLU A 355 16.08 -29.85 -4.39
C GLU A 355 14.98 -28.87 -3.97
N VAL A 356 15.19 -28.18 -2.86
CA VAL A 356 14.28 -27.14 -2.37
C VAL A 356 14.91 -25.78 -2.59
N VAL A 357 14.19 -24.92 -3.30
CA VAL A 357 14.57 -23.53 -3.51
C VAL A 357 13.52 -22.65 -2.85
N THR A 358 13.90 -21.91 -1.81
CA THR A 358 13.07 -20.84 -1.26
C THR A 358 13.59 -19.52 -1.81
N ARG A 359 12.66 -18.64 -2.21
CA ARG A 359 13.00 -17.29 -2.69
C ARG A 359 12.39 -16.23 -1.80
N VAL A 360 13.13 -15.14 -1.64
CA VAL A 360 12.69 -13.97 -0.87
C VAL A 360 12.83 -12.73 -1.73
N LEU A 361 11.73 -12.04 -2.01
CA LEU A 361 11.73 -10.74 -2.65
C LEU A 361 11.72 -9.65 -1.59
N VAL A 362 12.80 -8.87 -1.56
CA VAL A 362 12.93 -7.69 -0.72
C VAL A 362 12.80 -6.45 -1.59
N ALA A 363 11.82 -5.61 -1.29
CA ALA A 363 11.75 -4.26 -1.81
C ALA A 363 12.06 -3.28 -0.68
N MET A 364 13.06 -2.43 -0.85
CA MET A 364 13.51 -1.54 0.21
C MET A 364 13.93 -0.17 -0.30
N LYS A 365 13.65 0.84 0.50
CA LYS A 365 14.20 2.18 0.38
C LYS A 365 15.23 2.41 1.48
N VAL A 366 16.50 2.51 1.09
CA VAL A 366 17.61 2.72 2.04
C VAL A 366 17.46 4.07 2.74
N ARG A 367 17.44 4.05 4.07
CA ARG A 367 17.28 5.22 4.95
C ARG A 367 18.59 5.59 5.63
N HIS A 368 19.42 4.61 5.96
CA HIS A 368 20.72 4.85 6.60
C HIS A 368 21.75 3.76 6.28
N ALA A 369 23.02 4.09 6.45
CA ALA A 369 24.14 3.22 6.07
C ALA A 369 24.19 1.90 6.88
N ASP A 370 23.64 1.87 8.10
CA ASP A 370 23.66 0.65 8.93
C ASP A 370 22.80 -0.49 8.35
N GLU A 371 21.89 -0.19 7.41
CA GLU A 371 21.13 -1.22 6.68
C GLU A 371 22.03 -2.15 5.86
N ASP A 372 23.28 -1.76 5.58
CA ASP A 372 24.28 -2.64 4.95
C ASP A 372 24.54 -3.92 5.77
N ARG A 373 24.21 -3.91 7.07
CA ARG A 373 24.24 -5.10 7.94
C ARG A 373 23.40 -6.25 7.39
N LEU A 374 22.35 -5.95 6.62
CA LEU A 374 21.53 -6.93 5.91
C LEU A 374 22.40 -7.91 5.12
N TRP A 375 23.36 -7.41 4.34
CA TRP A 375 24.20 -8.22 3.46
C TRP A 375 25.03 -9.26 4.20
N GLU A 376 25.54 -8.87 5.38
CA GLU A 376 26.33 -9.75 6.22
C GLU A 376 25.48 -10.91 6.78
N LEU A 377 24.25 -10.61 7.22
CA LEU A 377 23.31 -11.60 7.76
C LEU A 377 22.83 -12.57 6.67
N ILE A 378 22.45 -12.06 5.51
CA ILE A 378 22.05 -12.85 4.34
C ILE A 378 23.14 -13.84 3.94
N LYS A 379 24.39 -13.35 3.82
CA LYS A 379 25.53 -14.19 3.44
C LYS A 379 25.84 -15.26 4.50
N LYS A 380 25.77 -14.90 5.78
CA LYS A 380 25.99 -15.81 6.91
C LYS A 380 25.05 -17.02 6.82
N ASP A 381 23.79 -16.79 6.52
CA ASP A 381 22.75 -17.82 6.45
C ASP A 381 22.69 -18.57 5.11
N GLY A 382 23.53 -18.18 4.16
CA GLY A 382 23.71 -18.89 2.90
C GLY A 382 22.78 -18.48 1.78
N TRP A 383 22.08 -17.36 1.94
CA TRP A 383 21.28 -16.75 0.91
C TRP A 383 22.18 -16.08 -0.13
N THR A 384 21.73 -16.08 -1.38
CA THR A 384 22.44 -15.47 -2.51
C THR A 384 21.49 -14.59 -3.31
N VAL A 385 21.99 -13.51 -3.91
CA VAL A 385 21.19 -12.66 -4.80
C VAL A 385 21.02 -13.39 -6.14
N ALA A 386 19.79 -13.80 -6.45
CA ALA A 386 19.44 -14.38 -7.74
C ALA A 386 19.24 -13.28 -8.80
N GLU A 387 18.49 -12.23 -8.44
CA GLU A 387 18.21 -11.08 -9.31
C GLU A 387 18.13 -9.80 -8.49
N GLN A 388 18.41 -8.67 -9.11
CA GLN A 388 18.26 -7.36 -8.48
C GLN A 388 17.84 -6.31 -9.50
N ALA A 389 17.17 -5.27 -9.02
CA ALA A 389 16.82 -4.09 -9.80
C ALA A 389 16.79 -2.84 -8.91
N ALA A 390 16.98 -1.68 -9.52
CA ALA A 390 16.74 -0.39 -8.89
C ALA A 390 15.61 0.31 -9.66
N ILE A 391 14.62 0.81 -8.94
CA ILE A 391 13.48 1.54 -9.49
C ILE A 391 13.62 2.99 -9.06
N PRO A 392 13.72 3.95 -10.00
CA PRO A 392 13.73 5.36 -9.66
C PRO A 392 12.50 5.77 -8.85
N LEU A 393 12.73 6.54 -7.81
CA LEU A 393 11.73 7.18 -6.98
C LEU A 393 12.02 8.68 -6.97
N PRO A 394 11.56 9.42 -8.00
CA PRO A 394 11.77 10.86 -8.03
C PRO A 394 11.07 11.54 -6.85
N MET A 395 11.75 12.52 -6.30
CA MET A 395 11.24 13.40 -5.25
C MET A 395 10.80 14.72 -5.89
N LEU A 396 9.76 15.33 -5.34
CA LEU A 396 9.31 16.65 -5.77
C LEU A 396 10.06 17.70 -4.95
N GLY A 397 11.07 18.36 -5.53
CA GLY A 397 11.90 19.36 -4.84
C GLY A 397 12.96 18.76 -3.89
N GLY A 398 13.31 17.49 -4.07
CA GLY A 398 14.35 16.82 -3.27
C GLY A 398 15.25 15.95 -4.14
N GLU A 399 16.28 15.39 -3.50
CA GLU A 399 17.19 14.47 -4.18
C GLU A 399 16.45 13.24 -4.71
N PRO A 400 16.75 12.77 -5.93
CA PRO A 400 16.24 11.51 -6.44
C PRO A 400 16.55 10.38 -5.46
N GLN A 401 15.57 9.51 -5.24
CA GLN A 401 15.70 8.31 -4.42
C GLN A 401 15.41 7.09 -5.28
N GLU A 402 15.58 5.91 -4.72
CA GLU A 402 15.39 4.65 -5.42
C GLU A 402 14.73 3.62 -4.50
N ILE A 403 13.95 2.73 -5.09
CA ILE A 403 13.52 1.48 -4.45
C ILE A 403 14.39 0.36 -5.01
N LEU A 404 15.14 -0.29 -4.13
CA LEU A 404 15.96 -1.45 -4.47
C LEU A 404 15.12 -2.72 -4.34
N LEU A 405 15.13 -3.55 -5.38
CA LEU A 405 14.52 -4.88 -5.38
C LEU A 405 15.62 -5.93 -5.43
N TYR A 406 15.53 -6.89 -4.53
CA TYR A 406 16.41 -8.05 -4.49
C TYR A 406 15.57 -9.32 -4.42
N LEU A 407 15.85 -10.27 -5.31
CA LEU A 407 15.35 -11.63 -5.20
C LEU A 407 16.48 -12.49 -4.66
N PHE A 408 16.39 -12.87 -3.39
CA PHE A 408 17.30 -13.82 -2.78
C PHE A 408 16.83 -15.25 -3.00
N GLU A 409 17.77 -16.18 -3.04
CA GLU A 409 17.48 -17.61 -3.03
C GLU A 409 18.38 -18.38 -2.06
N ASN A 410 17.82 -19.44 -1.49
CA ASN A 410 18.56 -20.46 -0.75
C ASN A 410 18.18 -21.84 -1.27
N ARG A 411 19.21 -22.67 -1.47
CA ARG A 411 19.13 -24.04 -2.02
C ARG A 411 19.73 -25.07 -1.06
N ARG A 412 20.24 -24.64 0.09
CA ARG A 412 20.94 -25.52 1.03
C ARG A 412 19.91 -26.45 1.67
N LYS A 413 20.24 -27.74 1.76
CA LYS A 413 19.43 -28.65 2.58
C LYS A 413 19.61 -28.27 4.04
N MET A 414 18.60 -27.62 4.62
CA MET A 414 18.58 -27.20 6.02
C MET A 414 17.32 -27.77 6.68
N LEU A 415 17.46 -28.50 7.78
CA LEU A 415 16.32 -29.07 8.50
C LEU A 415 16.11 -28.36 9.85
N PRO A 416 14.87 -28.30 10.37
CA PRO A 416 14.61 -27.84 11.72
C PRO A 416 15.35 -28.70 12.77
N PRO A 417 15.72 -28.14 13.94
CA PRO A 417 16.28 -28.92 15.04
C PRO A 417 15.38 -30.11 15.42
N GLY A 418 15.96 -31.31 15.57
CA GLY A 418 15.22 -32.51 15.96
C GLY A 418 14.52 -33.26 14.82
N HIS A 419 14.59 -32.78 13.57
CA HIS A 419 14.21 -33.59 12.41
C HIS A 419 15.24 -34.71 12.21
N VAL A 420 14.87 -35.94 12.60
CA VAL A 420 15.65 -37.13 12.28
C VAL A 420 15.32 -37.52 10.84
N CYS A 421 16.38 -37.50 10.06
CA CYS A 421 16.39 -37.69 8.64
C CYS A 421 15.90 -39.11 8.31
#